data_AF-A0A351FGY8-F1
#
_entry.id   AF-A0A351FGY8-F1
#
_cell.length_a   1.000
_cell.length_b   1.000
_cell.length_c   1.000
_cell.angle_alpha   90.00
_cell.angle_beta   90.00
_cell.angle_gamma   90.00
#
_symmetry.space_group_name_H-M   'P 1'
#
loop_
_entity.id
_entity.type
_entity.pdbx_description
1 polymer ?
#
loop_
_entity_poly.entity_id
_entity_poly.type
_entity_poly.pdbx_seq_one_letter_code
_entity_poly.pdbx_strand_id
1 'polypeptide(L)'
;MTAKLRLFGASEDDVRVTLYRDHAGWCPYCQKVWMMLEEKKVPYRIERINMRSYGEKPAWFLKKVPSGLLPVLELDGKIITESLVIMQIIEQTFPDIPMIPEEHFDRANTLLRLERQLFSDWCGLVFRPSGPGPFGGGARKQFEETFDKVNAALGELPGPWFLGGDTPSIVDLQYVSHVERMNASCLYWKGLQLRSTERWANIERWFAAFEERPSYVATKSDYYTHVMDIPPQYGPGYSDSSDEVKEAQLKIDGHATWRLPLSLSSSDAEPLPDSMNPGDEAARHEAAYKLISNYDAVVKFCCRGMGERGAKQFGAPLADPTAVPNLNYKEKVDKLLRTTVLLLLDGSAGVSTGETSEEGKDVASCLAYLRDRIGVPRDMSYPAAMTLRAHLNYVIDAI
;
A
#
# COMPACT_ATOMS: atom_id res chain seq x y z
N MET A 1 6.50 -20.49 -5.19
CA MET A 1 7.36 -20.36 -3.99
C MET A 1 7.48 -18.89 -3.63
N THR A 2 7.10 -18.49 -2.41
CA THR A 2 7.36 -17.13 -1.91
C THR A 2 8.78 -17.10 -1.36
N ALA A 3 9.67 -16.34 -2.00
CA ALA A 3 11.05 -16.19 -1.52
C ALA A 3 11.04 -15.70 -0.06
N LYS A 4 11.67 -16.48 0.82
CA LYS A 4 11.82 -16.16 2.25
C LYS A 4 13.17 -15.52 2.58
N LEU A 5 14.09 -15.47 1.62
CA LEU A 5 15.46 -15.03 1.80
C LEU A 5 15.79 -13.94 0.80
N ARG A 6 16.51 -12.93 1.29
CA ARG A 6 17.13 -11.89 0.49
C ARG A 6 18.59 -11.82 0.88
N LEU A 7 19.48 -12.20 -0.04
CA LEU A 7 20.88 -12.47 0.28
C LEU A 7 21.86 -11.37 -0.17
N PHE A 8 21.51 -10.55 -1.17
CA PHE A 8 22.41 -9.55 -1.75
C PHE A 8 23.81 -10.08 -2.15
N GLY A 9 23.88 -11.37 -2.52
CA GLY A 9 25.14 -12.03 -2.88
C GLY A 9 25.85 -12.75 -1.71
N ALA A 10 25.36 -12.61 -0.48
CA ALA A 10 25.83 -13.38 0.67
C ALA A 10 25.33 -14.83 0.65
N SER A 11 25.89 -15.68 1.51
CA SER A 11 25.38 -17.04 1.73
C SER A 11 24.20 -17.04 2.72
N GLU A 12 23.44 -18.13 2.77
CA GLU A 12 22.37 -18.26 3.78
C GLU A 12 22.93 -18.28 5.21
N ASP A 13 24.15 -18.80 5.41
CA ASP A 13 24.81 -18.86 6.72
C ASP A 13 25.20 -17.47 7.26
N ASP A 14 25.32 -16.46 6.38
CA ASP A 14 25.61 -15.08 6.75
C ASP A 14 24.35 -14.31 7.23
N VAL A 15 23.15 -14.90 7.11
CA VAL A 15 21.89 -14.24 7.43
C VAL A 15 21.67 -14.17 8.94
N ARG A 16 21.97 -13.00 9.52
CA ARG A 16 21.79 -12.70 10.95
C ARG A 16 20.41 -12.16 11.31
N VAL A 17 19.65 -11.72 10.31
CA VAL A 17 18.39 -10.97 10.48
C VAL A 17 17.19 -11.79 10.03
N THR A 18 16.16 -11.85 10.86
CA THR A 18 14.79 -12.22 10.45
C THR A 18 13.84 -11.05 10.68
N LEU A 19 13.22 -10.56 9.61
CA LEU A 19 12.16 -9.57 9.65
C LEU A 19 10.79 -10.26 9.73
N TYR A 20 10.09 -10.08 10.84
CA TYR A 20 8.67 -10.39 10.93
C TYR A 20 7.87 -9.18 10.49
N ARG A 21 7.16 -9.30 9.37
CA ARG A 21 6.32 -8.24 8.81
C ARG A 21 4.91 -8.71 8.54
N ASP A 22 4.02 -7.77 8.28
CA ASP A 22 2.64 -8.07 7.96
C ASP A 22 2.53 -8.85 6.64
N HIS A 23 1.61 -9.81 6.56
CA HIS A 23 1.41 -10.61 5.36
C HIS A 23 1.00 -9.77 4.14
N ALA A 24 0.26 -8.68 4.36
CA ALA A 24 -0.31 -7.89 3.29
C ALA A 24 0.67 -6.90 2.65
N GLY A 25 1.69 -6.45 3.39
CA GLY A 25 2.63 -5.43 2.92
C GLY A 25 2.07 -4.02 3.05
N TRP A 26 1.08 -3.81 3.91
CA TRP A 26 0.40 -2.53 4.06
C TRP A 26 0.69 -1.87 5.41
N CYS A 27 1.48 -2.49 6.29
CA CYS A 27 1.90 -1.85 7.52
C CYS A 27 3.03 -0.84 7.25
N PRO A 28 2.84 0.48 7.49
CA PRO A 28 3.87 1.50 7.24
C PRO A 28 5.11 1.28 8.10
N TYR A 29 4.89 0.82 9.34
CA TYR A 29 5.99 0.49 10.25
C TYR A 29 6.85 -0.65 9.73
N CYS A 30 6.25 -1.66 9.09
CA CYS A 30 6.98 -2.75 8.45
C CYS A 30 7.70 -2.28 7.18
N GLN A 31 7.03 -1.45 6.38
CA GLN A 31 7.55 -0.93 5.12
C GLN A 31 8.88 -0.21 5.31
N LYS A 32 9.00 0.75 6.24
CA LYS A 32 10.25 1.50 6.44
C LYS A 32 11.42 0.64 6.92
N VAL A 33 11.17 -0.37 7.76
CA VAL A 33 12.19 -1.34 8.17
C VAL A 33 12.61 -2.21 6.98
N TRP A 34 11.64 -2.63 6.17
CA TRP A 34 11.91 -3.44 4.98
C TRP A 34 12.74 -2.66 3.95
N MET A 35 12.37 -1.41 3.66
CA MET A 35 13.14 -0.52 2.80
C MET A 35 14.56 -0.31 3.33
N MET A 36 14.73 -0.14 4.64
CA MET A 36 16.06 0.03 5.23
C MET A 36 16.96 -1.19 4.99
N LEU A 37 16.43 -2.41 5.13
CA LEU A 37 17.21 -3.63 4.84
C LEU A 37 17.59 -3.71 3.36
N GLU A 38 16.70 -3.29 2.44
CA GLU A 38 17.00 -3.25 1.00
C GLU A 38 18.04 -2.19 0.63
N GLU A 39 17.88 -0.95 1.11
CA GLU A 39 18.80 0.16 0.82
C GLU A 39 20.20 -0.11 1.38
N LYS A 40 20.29 -0.66 2.60
CA LYS A 40 21.57 -1.04 3.22
C LYS A 40 22.11 -2.39 2.72
N LYS A 41 21.37 -3.09 1.86
CA LYS A 41 21.73 -4.43 1.33
C LYS A 41 22.06 -5.44 2.43
N VAL A 42 21.37 -5.37 3.57
CA VAL A 42 21.58 -6.29 4.69
C VAL A 42 20.90 -7.61 4.38
N PRO A 43 21.58 -8.77 4.37
CA PRO A 43 20.92 -10.06 4.14
C PRO A 43 19.91 -10.40 5.24
N TYR A 44 18.71 -10.83 4.85
CA TYR A 44 17.63 -11.12 5.81
C TYR A 44 16.69 -12.24 5.36
N ARG A 45 16.04 -12.84 6.36
CA ARG A 45 14.89 -13.74 6.22
C ARG A 45 13.59 -12.99 6.46
N ILE A 46 12.53 -13.35 5.77
CA ILE A 46 11.18 -12.80 5.97
C ILE A 46 10.29 -13.87 6.58
N GLU A 47 9.62 -13.52 7.68
CA GLU A 47 8.46 -14.24 8.18
C GLU A 47 7.22 -13.34 8.12
N ARG A 48 6.13 -13.86 7.55
CA ARG A 48 4.89 -13.10 7.33
C ARG A 48 3.87 -13.45 8.38
N ILE A 49 3.39 -12.44 9.08
CA ILE A 49 2.43 -12.56 10.18
C ILE A 49 1.17 -11.79 9.81
N ASN A 50 0.00 -12.36 10.06
CA ASN A 50 -1.25 -11.62 9.87
C ASN A 50 -1.30 -10.41 10.81
N MET A 51 -1.77 -9.26 10.33
CA MET A 51 -2.21 -8.21 11.23
C MET A 51 -3.51 -8.63 11.90
N ARG A 52 -3.73 -8.13 13.12
CA ARG A 52 -4.94 -8.42 13.90
C ARG A 52 -6.22 -8.12 13.13
N SER A 53 -6.20 -7.09 12.29
CA SER A 53 -7.35 -6.63 11.50
C SER A 53 -7.64 -7.48 10.26
N TYR A 54 -6.80 -8.47 9.94
CA TYR A 54 -6.93 -9.31 8.75
C TYR A 54 -6.95 -10.82 9.04
N GLY A 55 -6.82 -11.23 10.30
CA GLY A 55 -6.85 -12.63 10.69
C GLY A 55 -6.15 -12.91 12.00
N GLU A 56 -6.13 -14.20 12.38
CA GLU A 56 -5.44 -14.63 13.59
C GLU A 56 -3.92 -14.70 13.37
N LYS A 57 -3.18 -14.37 14.42
CA LYS A 57 -1.72 -14.51 14.45
C LYS A 57 -1.37 -15.94 14.85
N PRO A 58 -0.34 -16.56 14.24
CA PRO A 58 0.10 -17.89 14.64
C PRO A 58 0.49 -17.96 16.12
N ALA A 59 0.09 -19.02 16.82
CA ALA A 59 0.37 -19.19 18.24
C ALA A 59 1.88 -19.20 18.57
N TRP A 60 2.70 -19.75 17.68
CA TRP A 60 4.16 -19.75 17.83
C TRP A 60 4.74 -18.32 17.83
N PHE A 61 4.15 -17.42 17.05
CA PHE A 61 4.60 -16.02 16.99
C PHE A 61 4.21 -15.30 18.27
N LEU A 62 2.98 -15.48 18.77
CA LEU A 62 2.53 -14.86 20.02
C LEU A 62 3.30 -15.37 21.26
N LYS A 63 3.75 -16.63 21.24
CA LYS A 63 4.66 -17.16 22.27
C LYS A 63 6.02 -16.43 22.26
N LYS A 64 6.51 -16.06 21.08
CA LYS A 64 7.80 -15.35 20.90
C LYS A 64 7.67 -13.85 21.14
N VAL A 65 6.56 -13.25 20.71
CA VAL A 65 6.26 -11.82 20.76
C VAL A 65 4.87 -11.63 21.36
N PRO A 66 4.73 -11.58 22.70
CA PRO A 66 3.44 -11.52 23.37
C PRO A 66 2.58 -10.31 23.02
N SER A 67 3.18 -9.18 22.66
CA SER A 67 2.45 -7.98 22.20
C SER A 67 1.71 -8.22 20.88
N GLY A 68 2.20 -9.15 20.06
CA GLY A 68 1.71 -9.41 18.71
C GLY A 68 1.95 -8.26 17.73
N LEU A 69 2.63 -7.19 18.12
CA LEU A 69 2.88 -6.01 17.29
C LEU A 69 3.92 -6.32 16.20
N LEU A 70 3.86 -5.56 15.11
CA LEU A 70 4.77 -5.63 13.97
C LEU A 70 5.24 -4.21 13.61
N PRO A 71 6.43 -4.05 13.02
CA PRO A 71 7.42 -5.09 12.70
C PRO A 71 8.12 -5.63 13.95
N VAL A 72 8.76 -6.78 13.78
CA VAL A 72 9.75 -7.32 14.73
C VAL A 72 11.00 -7.69 13.97
N LEU A 73 12.16 -7.29 14.49
CA LEU A 73 13.45 -7.75 14.00
C LEU A 73 14.00 -8.78 14.98
N GLU A 74 14.39 -9.95 14.48
CA GLU A 74 15.24 -10.88 15.22
C GLU A 74 16.65 -10.80 14.66
N LEU A 75 17.57 -10.33 15.50
CA LEU A 75 18.98 -10.17 15.15
C LEU A 75 19.80 -11.07 16.08
N ASP A 76 20.50 -12.06 15.52
CA ASP A 76 21.27 -13.05 16.29
C ASP A 76 20.47 -13.67 17.46
N GLY A 77 19.20 -13.99 17.19
CA GLY A 77 18.27 -14.57 18.18
C GLY A 77 17.66 -13.57 19.17
N LYS A 78 18.04 -12.29 19.12
CA LYS A 78 17.46 -11.24 19.98
C LYS A 78 16.29 -10.56 19.31
N ILE A 79 15.17 -10.48 20.01
CA ILE A 79 13.93 -9.83 19.54
C ILE A 79 13.99 -8.33 19.83
N ILE A 80 13.74 -7.55 18.78
CA ILE A 80 13.70 -6.08 18.81
C ILE A 80 12.36 -5.64 18.23
N THR A 81 11.68 -4.76 18.95
CA THR A 81 10.41 -4.14 18.56
C THR A 81 10.58 -2.62 18.44
N GLU A 82 9.51 -1.91 18.08
CA GLU A 82 9.50 -0.48 17.77
C GLU A 82 10.30 -0.15 16.50
N SER A 83 9.57 0.17 15.44
CA SER A 83 10.15 0.34 14.09
C SER A 83 11.32 1.33 14.01
N LEU A 84 11.29 2.47 14.72
CA LEU A 84 12.42 3.41 14.73
C LEU A 84 13.63 2.87 15.51
N VAL A 85 13.40 2.15 16.60
CA VAL A 85 14.48 1.49 17.38
C VAL A 85 15.12 0.37 16.55
N ILE A 86 14.31 -0.41 15.84
CA ILE A 86 14.78 -1.40 14.87
C ILE A 86 15.70 -0.75 13.85
N MET A 87 15.26 0.35 13.22
CA MET A 87 16.07 1.07 12.23
C MET A 87 17.40 1.57 12.83
N GLN A 88 17.37 2.17 14.02
CA GLN A 88 18.58 2.63 14.71
C GLN A 88 19.56 1.48 15.02
N ILE A 89 19.05 0.31 15.41
CA ILE A 89 19.90 -0.87 15.66
C ILE A 89 20.49 -1.42 14.35
N ILE A 90 19.72 -1.45 13.26
CA ILE A 90 20.24 -1.85 11.94
C ILE A 90 21.36 -0.89 11.52
N GLU A 91 21.19 0.42 11.71
CA GLU A 91 22.21 1.42 11.38
C GLU A 91 23.51 1.17 12.13
N GLN A 92 23.43 0.95 13.45
CA GLN A 92 24.60 0.70 14.29
C GLN A 92 25.27 -0.64 14.00
N THR A 93 24.48 -1.66 13.65
CA THR A 93 24.98 -3.03 13.44
C THR A 93 25.63 -3.21 12.07
N PHE A 94 25.15 -2.51 11.05
CA PHE A 94 25.58 -2.65 9.65
C PHE A 94 26.05 -1.29 9.09
N PRO A 95 27.29 -0.85 9.40
CA PRO A 95 27.76 0.51 9.09
C PRO A 95 28.21 0.73 7.63
N ASP A 96 28.28 -0.32 6.80
CA ASP A 96 28.87 -0.25 5.45
C ASP A 96 28.20 0.76 4.50
N ILE A 97 26.87 0.91 4.63
CA ILE A 97 26.07 1.90 3.90
C ILE A 97 25.40 2.81 4.94
N PRO A 98 26.03 3.93 5.35
CA PRO A 98 25.48 4.80 6.39
C PRO A 98 24.22 5.49 5.90
N MET A 99 23.18 5.53 6.73
CA MET A 99 21.91 6.22 6.45
C MET A 99 21.71 7.47 7.32
N ILE A 100 22.66 7.79 8.20
CA ILE A 100 22.75 9.08 8.90
C ILE A 100 24.21 9.55 8.86
N PRO A 101 24.55 10.53 8.01
CA PRO A 101 25.87 11.17 8.07
C PRO A 101 26.10 11.84 9.44
N GLU A 102 27.31 11.72 9.98
CA GLU A 102 27.65 12.18 11.34
C GLU A 102 27.40 13.69 11.50
N GLU A 103 27.77 14.48 10.49
CA GLU A 103 27.55 15.92 10.41
C GLU A 103 26.07 16.33 10.35
N HIS A 104 25.16 15.39 10.13
CA HIS A 104 23.72 15.61 9.98
C HIS A 104 22.89 15.02 11.12
N PHE A 105 23.52 14.51 12.18
CA PHE A 105 22.82 13.90 13.31
C PHE A 105 21.79 14.82 13.99
N ASP A 106 22.17 16.06 14.30
CA ASP A 106 21.26 17.03 14.95
C ASP A 106 20.10 17.46 14.04
N ARG A 107 20.39 17.57 12.73
CA ARG A 107 19.36 17.82 11.71
C ARG A 107 18.39 16.65 11.67
N ALA A 108 18.88 15.41 11.63
CA ALA A 108 18.05 14.21 11.62
C ALA A 108 17.11 14.16 12.84
N ASN A 109 17.61 14.46 14.04
CA ASN A 109 16.79 14.51 15.26
C ASN A 109 15.70 15.59 15.19
N THR A 110 16.00 16.74 14.59
CA THR A 110 15.03 17.83 14.38
C THR A 110 13.93 17.41 13.40
N LEU A 111 14.32 16.78 12.29
CA LEU A 111 13.37 16.28 11.29
C LEU A 111 12.51 15.14 11.84
N LEU A 112 13.05 14.22 12.64
CA LEU A 112 12.25 13.18 13.29
C LEU A 112 11.24 13.75 14.31
N ARG A 113 11.48 14.93 14.89
CA ARG A 113 10.47 15.63 15.70
C ARG A 113 9.38 16.25 14.83
N LEU A 114 9.76 16.84 13.70
CA LEU A 114 8.82 17.39 12.72
C LEU A 114 7.94 16.29 12.11
N GLU A 115 8.47 15.09 11.87
CA GLU A 115 7.71 13.93 11.41
C GLU A 115 6.60 13.54 12.39
N ARG A 116 6.92 13.50 13.69
CA ARG A 116 5.92 13.22 14.73
C ARG A 116 4.83 14.30 14.80
N GLN A 117 5.20 15.56 14.58
CA GLN A 117 4.24 16.65 14.49
C GLN A 117 3.34 16.48 13.26
N LEU A 118 3.92 16.19 12.09
CA LEU A 118 3.16 15.93 10.86
C LEU A 118 2.19 14.77 11.03
N PHE A 119 2.64 13.66 11.63
CA PHE A 119 1.79 12.52 11.93
C PHE A 119 0.62 12.90 12.86
N SER A 120 0.89 13.67 13.92
CA SER A 120 -0.14 14.15 14.84
C SER A 120 -1.17 15.05 14.13
N ASP A 121 -0.71 15.96 13.28
CA ASP A 121 -1.58 16.88 12.54
C ASP A 121 -2.41 16.15 11.48
N TRP A 122 -1.82 15.15 10.81
CA TRP A 122 -2.55 14.25 9.90
C TRP A 122 -3.63 13.46 10.63
N CYS A 123 -3.31 12.89 11.80
CA CYS A 123 -4.30 12.21 12.62
C CYS A 123 -5.44 13.15 13.07
N GLY A 124 -5.10 14.38 13.44
CA GLY A 124 -6.06 15.41 13.78
C GLY A 124 -6.97 15.80 12.61
N LEU A 125 -6.43 15.84 11.40
CA LEU A 125 -7.16 16.14 10.17
C LEU A 125 -8.08 14.99 9.76
N VAL A 126 -7.56 13.77 9.62
CA VAL A 126 -8.25 12.66 8.94
C VAL A 126 -9.13 11.84 9.88
N PHE A 127 -8.68 11.57 11.12
CA PHE A 127 -9.32 10.61 12.03
C PHE A 127 -10.17 11.28 13.11
N ARG A 128 -10.49 12.56 12.96
CA ARG A 128 -11.42 13.29 13.84
C ARG A 128 -12.57 13.87 13.02
N PRO A 129 -13.81 13.90 13.56
CA PRO A 129 -14.93 14.52 12.88
C PRO A 129 -14.68 16.02 12.65
N SER A 130 -14.95 16.47 11.42
CA SER A 130 -15.08 17.89 11.10
C SER A 130 -16.39 18.42 11.69
N GLY A 131 -16.36 19.51 12.45
CA GLY A 131 -17.58 20.15 13.01
C GLY A 131 -17.28 21.58 13.47
N PRO A 132 -18.27 22.45 13.68
CA PRO A 132 -18.02 23.81 14.18
C PRO A 132 -17.67 23.80 15.67
N GLY A 133 -16.61 24.52 16.06
CA GLY A 133 -16.26 24.77 17.47
C GLY A 133 -14.77 25.03 17.69
N PRO A 134 -14.32 25.33 18.92
CA PRO A 134 -12.90 25.57 19.24
C PRO A 134 -11.99 24.35 19.02
N PHE A 135 -12.58 23.15 18.85
CA PHE A 135 -11.89 21.89 18.52
C PHE A 135 -12.18 21.39 17.10
N GLY A 136 -12.99 22.13 16.34
CA GLY A 136 -13.50 21.75 15.03
C GLY A 136 -13.39 22.95 14.09
N GLY A 137 -12.24 23.00 13.41
CA GLY A 137 -11.81 24.14 12.60
C GLY A 137 -10.31 24.32 12.75
N GLY A 138 -9.60 24.46 11.63
CA GLY A 138 -8.15 24.69 11.63
C GLY A 138 -7.26 23.45 11.52
N ALA A 139 -7.76 22.22 11.67
CA ALA A 139 -6.95 21.01 11.51
C ALA A 139 -6.31 20.91 10.12
N ARG A 140 -7.06 21.29 9.06
CA ARG A 140 -6.53 21.39 7.70
C ARG A 140 -5.41 22.42 7.61
N LYS A 141 -5.64 23.63 8.14
CA LYS A 141 -4.63 24.69 8.16
C LYS A 141 -3.38 24.26 8.92
N GLN A 142 -3.52 23.64 10.08
CA GLN A 142 -2.41 23.14 10.89
C GLN A 142 -1.62 22.05 10.16
N PHE A 143 -2.31 21.08 9.54
CA PHE A 143 -1.66 20.08 8.70
C PHE A 143 -0.92 20.71 7.53
N GLU A 144 -1.56 21.61 6.78
CA GLU A 144 -0.95 22.30 5.64
C GLU A 144 0.26 23.15 6.07
N GLU A 145 0.20 23.87 7.19
CA GLU A 145 1.34 24.63 7.74
C GLU A 145 2.51 23.72 8.17
N THR A 146 2.21 22.56 8.74
CA THR A 146 3.25 21.57 9.07
C THR A 146 3.82 20.94 7.80
N PHE A 147 2.99 20.64 6.80
CA PHE A 147 3.43 20.10 5.50
C PHE A 147 4.24 21.11 4.70
N ASP A 148 3.94 22.42 4.81
CA ASP A 148 4.77 23.50 4.28
C ASP A 148 6.18 23.49 4.91
N LYS A 149 6.29 23.27 6.23
CA LYS A 149 7.59 23.12 6.91
C LYS A 149 8.35 21.89 6.44
N VAL A 150 7.66 20.77 6.21
CA VAL A 150 8.27 19.55 5.66
C VAL A 150 8.80 19.80 4.24
N ASN A 151 7.99 20.43 3.40
CA ASN A 151 8.40 20.82 2.06
C ASN A 151 9.59 21.78 2.07
N ALA A 152 9.60 22.79 2.96
CA ALA A 152 10.73 23.70 3.10
C ALA A 152 12.00 22.96 3.54
N ALA A 153 11.90 22.06 4.51
CA ALA A 153 13.02 21.27 5.02
C ALA A 153 13.67 20.38 3.94
N LEU A 154 12.89 19.82 3.00
CA LEU A 154 13.42 19.11 1.83
C LEU A 154 14.21 20.01 0.86
N GLY A 155 13.95 21.32 0.87
CA GLY A 155 14.61 22.29 0.00
C GLY A 155 15.86 22.94 0.58
N GLU A 156 16.23 22.64 1.83
CA GLU A 156 17.35 23.29 2.53
C GLU A 156 18.72 22.73 2.11
N LEU A 157 18.78 21.47 1.67
CA LEU A 157 20.00 20.82 1.20
C LEU A 157 19.87 20.47 -0.29
N PRO A 158 21.00 20.36 -1.03
CA PRO A 158 20.98 19.87 -2.40
C PRO A 158 20.47 18.43 -2.50
N GLY A 159 19.84 18.11 -3.63
CA GLY A 159 19.28 16.79 -3.90
C GLY A 159 17.84 16.64 -3.40
N PRO A 160 17.25 15.46 -3.56
CA PRO A 160 15.86 15.22 -3.21
C PRO A 160 15.66 14.81 -1.75
N TRP A 161 16.73 14.44 -1.01
CA TRP A 161 16.65 13.80 0.30
C TRP A 161 16.81 14.80 1.46
N PHE A 162 16.19 14.50 2.60
CA PHE A 162 16.19 15.35 3.79
C PHE A 162 17.57 15.70 4.35
N LEU A 163 18.52 14.77 4.24
CA LEU A 163 19.91 14.92 4.69
C LEU A 163 20.88 15.06 3.51
N GLY A 164 20.38 15.38 2.31
CA GLY A 164 21.18 15.42 1.09
C GLY A 164 21.72 14.05 0.68
N GLY A 165 22.76 14.04 -0.15
CA GLY A 165 23.41 12.82 -0.67
C GLY A 165 22.68 12.20 -1.86
N ASP A 166 23.13 11.01 -2.28
CA ASP A 166 22.63 10.31 -3.47
C ASP A 166 21.54 9.26 -3.13
N THR A 167 21.42 8.87 -1.86
CA THR A 167 20.52 7.82 -1.36
C THR A 167 19.67 8.31 -0.19
N PRO A 168 18.46 7.75 0.02
CA PRO A 168 17.60 8.12 1.14
C PRO A 168 18.25 7.81 2.49
N SER A 169 17.92 8.60 3.51
CA SER A 169 18.34 8.42 4.90
C SER A 169 17.26 7.73 5.75
N ILE A 170 17.56 7.44 7.02
CA ILE A 170 16.54 6.99 7.99
C ILE A 170 15.38 7.98 8.10
N VAL A 171 15.67 9.28 7.94
CA VAL A 171 14.63 10.32 7.97
C VAL A 171 13.69 10.13 6.79
N ASP A 172 14.21 9.98 5.57
CA ASP A 172 13.40 9.78 4.37
C ASP A 172 12.51 8.54 4.50
N LEU A 173 13.05 7.41 4.98
CA LEU A 173 12.30 6.19 5.21
C LEU A 173 11.21 6.33 6.28
N GLN A 174 11.49 7.08 7.35
CA GLN A 174 10.51 7.38 8.39
C GLN A 174 9.33 8.16 7.82
N TYR A 175 9.60 9.19 7.01
CA TYR A 175 8.57 10.03 6.39
C TYR A 175 7.77 9.26 5.32
N VAL A 176 8.43 8.62 4.34
CA VAL A 176 7.76 8.10 3.13
C VAL A 176 6.66 7.10 3.44
N SER A 177 6.88 6.23 4.43
CA SER A 177 5.90 5.24 4.86
C SER A 177 4.58 5.86 5.36
N HIS A 178 4.58 7.07 5.92
CA HIS A 178 3.34 7.75 6.32
C HIS A 178 2.87 8.74 5.25
N VAL A 179 3.76 9.47 4.60
CA VAL A 179 3.38 10.48 3.60
C VAL A 179 2.68 9.84 2.38
N GLU A 180 3.05 8.62 1.97
CA GLU A 180 2.30 7.90 0.91
C GLU A 180 0.83 7.65 1.31
N ARG A 181 0.57 7.33 2.58
CA ARG A 181 -0.77 7.14 3.14
C ARG A 181 -1.50 8.48 3.26
N MET A 182 -0.79 9.55 3.58
CA MET A 182 -1.32 10.91 3.59
C MET A 182 -1.81 11.32 2.19
N ASN A 183 -1.07 11.00 1.12
CA ASN A 183 -1.49 11.31 -0.26
C ASN A 183 -2.86 10.72 -0.59
N ALA A 184 -3.06 9.43 -0.31
CA ALA A 184 -4.32 8.75 -0.56
C ALA A 184 -5.45 9.27 0.34
N SER A 185 -5.18 9.36 1.65
CA SER A 185 -6.19 9.68 2.67
C SER A 185 -6.65 11.14 2.65
N CYS A 186 -5.74 12.09 2.48
CA CYS A 186 -6.08 13.51 2.37
C CYS A 186 -6.90 13.78 1.11
N LEU A 187 -6.60 13.12 -0.01
CA LEU A 187 -7.41 13.23 -1.21
C LEU A 187 -8.80 12.59 -1.01
N TYR A 188 -8.85 11.35 -0.53
CA TYR A 188 -10.09 10.58 -0.41
C TYR A 188 -11.09 11.14 0.62
N TRP A 189 -10.62 11.59 1.78
CA TRP A 189 -11.51 12.09 2.84
C TRP A 189 -11.61 13.62 2.88
N LYS A 190 -10.61 14.36 2.39
CA LYS A 190 -10.55 15.82 2.55
C LYS A 190 -10.52 16.60 1.23
N GLY A 191 -10.51 15.91 0.08
CA GLY A 191 -10.37 16.55 -1.23
C GLY A 191 -9.06 17.32 -1.36
N LEU A 192 -8.07 17.00 -0.53
CA LEU A 192 -6.79 17.70 -0.45
C LEU A 192 -5.74 16.92 -1.22
N GLN A 193 -5.44 17.39 -2.43
CA GLN A 193 -4.39 16.85 -3.27
C GLN A 193 -3.01 17.33 -2.78
N LEU A 194 -2.13 16.39 -2.40
CA LEU A 194 -0.79 16.69 -1.88
C LEU A 194 0.31 16.66 -2.95
N ARG A 195 0.09 15.89 -4.04
CA ARG A 195 1.03 15.72 -5.16
C ARG A 195 0.56 16.46 -6.40
N SER A 196 1.49 16.71 -7.33
CA SER A 196 1.23 17.47 -8.56
C SER A 196 0.69 18.88 -8.27
N THR A 197 1.20 19.51 -7.21
CA THR A 197 0.88 20.89 -6.83
C THR A 197 2.15 21.75 -6.82
N GLU A 198 2.03 23.04 -7.13
CA GLU A 198 3.17 23.96 -7.04
C GLU A 198 3.60 24.24 -5.60
N ARG A 199 2.65 24.17 -4.64
CA ARG A 199 2.89 24.49 -3.22
C ARG A 199 3.93 23.57 -2.58
N TRP A 200 3.90 22.28 -2.93
CA TRP A 200 4.76 21.26 -2.32
C TRP A 200 5.74 20.63 -3.33
N ALA A 201 6.36 21.47 -4.16
CA ALA A 201 7.26 21.02 -5.22
C ALA A 201 8.48 20.21 -4.73
N ASN A 202 8.99 20.43 -3.51
CA ASN A 202 10.12 19.65 -2.99
C ASN A 202 9.66 18.24 -2.58
N ILE A 203 8.43 18.11 -2.08
CA ILE A 203 7.81 16.80 -1.80
C ILE A 203 7.57 16.04 -3.10
N GLU A 204 7.15 16.74 -4.17
CA GLU A 204 7.00 16.11 -5.50
C GLU A 204 8.34 15.56 -6.02
N ARG A 205 9.42 16.36 -5.94
CA ARG A 205 10.78 15.89 -6.32
C ARG A 205 11.24 14.71 -5.46
N TRP A 206 10.93 14.72 -4.17
CA TRP A 206 11.26 13.63 -3.24
C TRP A 206 10.50 12.35 -3.57
N PHE A 207 9.21 12.42 -3.90
CA PHE A 207 8.47 11.25 -4.38
C PHE A 207 9.01 10.73 -5.71
N ALA A 208 9.29 11.61 -6.66
CA ALA A 208 9.86 11.20 -7.95
C ALA A 208 11.18 10.44 -7.75
N ALA A 209 12.05 10.91 -6.84
CA ALA A 209 13.29 10.21 -6.50
C ALA A 209 13.04 8.84 -5.85
N PHE A 210 12.04 8.72 -4.97
CA PHE A 210 11.62 7.45 -4.40
C PHE A 210 11.05 6.49 -5.45
N GLU A 211 10.32 6.99 -6.44
CA GLU A 211 9.73 6.21 -7.54
C GLU A 211 10.76 5.67 -8.55
N GLU A 212 12.02 6.06 -8.40
CA GLU A 212 13.17 5.43 -9.07
C GLU A 212 13.85 4.36 -8.20
N ARG A 213 13.50 4.22 -6.92
CA ARG A 213 14.12 3.25 -6.00
C ARG A 213 13.40 1.90 -6.07
N PRO A 214 14.10 0.80 -6.41
CA PRO A 214 13.48 -0.53 -6.42
C PRO A 214 12.87 -0.95 -5.07
N SER A 215 13.47 -0.54 -3.95
CA SER A 215 12.97 -0.83 -2.60
C SER A 215 11.60 -0.20 -2.34
N TYR A 216 11.39 1.02 -2.82
CA TYR A 216 10.13 1.73 -2.69
C TYR A 216 9.10 1.19 -3.66
N VAL A 217 9.44 1.03 -4.94
CA VAL A 217 8.53 0.47 -5.96
C VAL A 217 8.02 -0.92 -5.58
N ALA A 218 8.85 -1.75 -4.94
CA ALA A 218 8.46 -3.07 -4.47
C ALA A 218 7.53 -3.07 -3.24
N THR A 219 7.41 -1.94 -2.53
CA THR A 219 6.71 -1.85 -1.25
C THR A 219 5.61 -0.79 -1.19
N LYS A 220 5.60 0.17 -2.12
CA LYS A 220 4.53 1.17 -2.30
C LYS A 220 3.21 0.49 -2.65
N SER A 221 2.13 1.02 -2.12
CA SER A 221 0.76 0.60 -2.40
C SER A 221 0.00 1.63 -3.23
N ASP A 222 -1.15 1.24 -3.78
CA ASP A 222 -2.07 2.16 -4.47
C ASP A 222 -2.99 2.92 -3.50
N TYR A 223 -3.61 4.00 -3.98
CA TYR A 223 -4.49 4.84 -3.15
C TYR A 223 -5.69 4.04 -2.64
N TYR A 224 -6.28 3.20 -3.49
CA TYR A 224 -7.41 2.34 -3.11
C TYR A 224 -7.07 1.43 -1.92
N THR A 225 -5.96 0.70 -2.01
CA THR A 225 -5.54 -0.18 -0.91
C THR A 225 -5.24 0.63 0.35
N HIS A 226 -4.60 1.80 0.23
CA HIS A 226 -4.34 2.66 1.38
C HIS A 226 -5.62 3.10 2.09
N VAL A 227 -6.64 3.60 1.37
CA VAL A 227 -7.89 4.07 2.02
C VAL A 227 -8.69 2.92 2.64
N MET A 228 -8.52 1.69 2.15
CA MET A 228 -9.12 0.49 2.74
C MET A 228 -8.34 -0.07 3.94
N ASP A 229 -7.03 0.16 4.00
CA ASP A 229 -6.12 -0.36 5.05
C ASP A 229 -5.80 0.65 6.17
N ILE A 230 -6.04 1.94 5.95
CA ILE A 230 -5.88 2.97 6.98
C ILE A 230 -6.89 2.81 8.14
N PRO A 231 -8.22 2.64 7.91
CA PRO A 231 -9.20 2.53 8.98
C PRO A 231 -8.87 1.50 10.07
N PRO A 232 -8.48 0.25 9.73
CA PRO A 232 -8.14 -0.75 10.74
C PRO A 232 -6.83 -0.48 11.50
N GLN A 233 -5.98 0.44 11.03
CA GLN A 233 -4.70 0.76 11.66
C GLN A 233 -4.78 2.00 12.56
N TYR A 234 -5.52 3.03 12.12
CA TYR A 234 -5.52 4.35 12.76
C TYR A 234 -6.88 4.78 13.30
N GLY A 235 -7.97 4.16 12.84
CA GLY A 235 -9.34 4.59 13.09
C GLY A 235 -10.02 5.11 11.82
N PRO A 236 -11.35 5.30 11.84
CA PRO A 236 -12.10 5.68 10.64
C PRO A 236 -11.68 7.06 10.13
N GLY A 237 -11.54 7.19 8.80
CA GLY A 237 -11.41 8.50 8.16
C GLY A 237 -12.76 9.21 8.10
N TYR A 238 -12.76 10.53 8.32
CA TYR A 238 -13.97 11.36 8.28
C TYR A 238 -13.98 12.20 7.01
N SER A 239 -14.95 11.96 6.13
CA SER A 239 -15.12 12.72 4.89
C SER A 239 -15.61 14.14 5.16
N ASP A 240 -15.03 15.13 4.50
CA ASP A 240 -15.62 16.47 4.39
C ASP A 240 -16.75 16.45 3.34
N SER A 241 -17.75 17.31 3.52
CA SER A 241 -18.87 17.43 2.59
C SER A 241 -18.54 18.39 1.45
N SER A 242 -17.72 17.95 0.48
CA SER A 242 -17.35 18.73 -0.70
C SER A 242 -17.45 17.93 -2.01
N ASP A 243 -17.47 18.61 -3.15
CA ASP A 243 -17.54 17.93 -4.45
C ASP A 243 -16.19 17.30 -4.83
N GLU A 244 -15.07 17.91 -4.41
CA GLU A 244 -13.73 17.36 -4.57
C GLU A 244 -13.59 16.01 -3.86
N VAL A 245 -14.16 15.87 -2.66
CA VAL A 245 -14.19 14.60 -1.92
C VAL A 245 -14.98 13.55 -2.69
N LYS A 246 -16.19 13.89 -3.17
CA LYS A 246 -17.02 12.95 -3.95
C LYS A 246 -16.31 12.50 -5.22
N GLU A 247 -15.69 13.42 -5.94
CA GLU A 247 -14.96 13.12 -7.16
C GLU A 247 -13.75 12.22 -6.89
N ALA A 248 -12.98 12.51 -5.84
CA ALA A 248 -11.86 11.68 -5.40
C ALA A 248 -12.32 10.26 -5.05
N GLN A 249 -13.42 10.10 -4.30
CA GLN A 249 -13.96 8.81 -3.92
C GLN A 249 -14.43 8.01 -5.14
N LEU A 250 -15.18 8.61 -6.05
CA LEU A 250 -15.61 7.97 -7.30
C LEU A 250 -14.42 7.47 -8.15
N LYS A 251 -13.31 8.22 -8.16
CA LYS A 251 -12.08 7.85 -8.86
C LYS A 251 -11.32 6.72 -8.15
N ILE A 252 -11.15 6.82 -6.84
CA ILE A 252 -10.34 5.86 -6.05
C ILE A 252 -11.09 4.54 -5.85
N ASP A 253 -12.40 4.57 -5.64
CA ASP A 253 -13.24 3.36 -5.46
C ASP A 253 -13.51 2.62 -6.78
N GLY A 254 -12.99 3.11 -7.90
CA GLY A 254 -13.03 2.39 -9.17
C GLY A 254 -14.33 2.51 -9.98
N HIS A 255 -15.30 3.30 -9.52
CA HIS A 255 -16.60 3.46 -10.19
C HIS A 255 -16.46 3.97 -11.63
N ALA A 256 -15.54 4.92 -11.85
CA ALA A 256 -15.27 5.49 -13.15
C ALA A 256 -13.93 5.02 -13.78
N THR A 257 -12.98 4.58 -12.97
CA THR A 257 -11.56 4.43 -13.37
C THR A 257 -11.14 3.00 -13.67
N TRP A 258 -11.83 1.99 -13.12
CA TRP A 258 -11.50 0.58 -13.37
C TRP A 258 -12.26 0.04 -14.58
N ARG A 259 -12.17 0.73 -15.72
CA ARG A 259 -12.93 0.39 -16.93
C ARG A 259 -12.04 0.47 -18.16
N LEU A 260 -12.35 -0.35 -19.16
CA LEU A 260 -11.64 -0.33 -20.44
C LEU A 260 -12.29 0.68 -21.40
N PRO A 261 -11.50 1.43 -22.19
CA PRO A 261 -10.02 1.42 -22.22
C PRO A 261 -9.42 2.08 -20.97
N LEU A 262 -8.41 1.42 -20.37
CA LEU A 262 -7.71 1.92 -19.19
C LEU A 262 -6.61 2.90 -19.63
N SER A 263 -6.56 4.06 -18.99
CA SER A 263 -5.48 5.04 -19.18
C SER A 263 -4.88 5.35 -17.81
N LEU A 264 -3.63 4.95 -17.61
CA LEU A 264 -2.83 5.32 -16.45
C LEU A 264 -1.74 6.30 -16.90
N SER A 265 -1.61 7.43 -16.22
CA SER A 265 -0.68 8.50 -16.59
C SER A 265 -0.02 9.16 -15.38
N SER A 266 1.05 9.91 -15.63
CA SER A 266 1.70 10.76 -14.63
C SER A 266 0.86 11.98 -14.23
N SER A 267 -0.19 12.32 -14.99
CA SER A 267 -1.11 13.43 -14.70
C SER A 267 -2.37 13.01 -13.95
N ASP A 268 -2.54 11.71 -13.67
CA ASP A 268 -3.71 11.21 -12.96
C ASP A 268 -3.68 11.62 -11.47
N ALA A 269 -4.84 11.52 -10.82
CA ALA A 269 -4.97 11.80 -9.38
C ALA A 269 -4.04 10.91 -8.53
N GLU A 270 -3.85 9.66 -8.96
CA GLU A 270 -2.77 8.79 -8.50
C GLU A 270 -1.75 8.64 -9.65
N PRO A 271 -0.64 9.40 -9.61
CA PRO A 271 0.31 9.43 -10.73
C PRO A 271 1.05 8.10 -10.87
N LEU A 272 1.17 7.62 -12.10
CA LEU A 272 2.07 6.53 -12.50
C LEU A 272 3.25 7.11 -13.29
N PRO A 273 4.45 7.23 -12.69
CA PRO A 273 5.65 7.65 -13.41
C PRO A 273 6.08 6.61 -14.46
N ASP A 274 6.73 7.06 -15.52
CA ASP A 274 7.27 6.19 -16.58
C ASP A 274 8.26 5.15 -16.04
N SER A 275 9.03 5.49 -15.01
CA SER A 275 9.95 4.56 -14.32
C SER A 275 9.25 3.34 -13.73
N MET A 276 7.96 3.47 -13.41
CA MET A 276 7.12 2.44 -12.81
C MET A 276 6.14 1.83 -13.82
N ASN A 277 6.06 2.36 -15.05
CA ASN A 277 5.14 1.88 -16.07
C ASN A 277 5.79 0.76 -16.88
N PRO A 278 5.39 -0.51 -16.70
CA PRO A 278 5.98 -1.62 -17.45
C PRO A 278 5.45 -1.69 -18.89
N GLY A 279 4.47 -0.85 -19.25
CA GLY A 279 3.69 -0.94 -20.48
C GLY A 279 2.44 -1.82 -20.32
N ASP A 280 1.44 -1.59 -21.17
CA ASP A 280 0.14 -2.28 -21.13
C ASP A 280 0.29 -3.81 -21.19
N GLU A 281 1.05 -4.31 -22.16
CA GLU A 281 1.23 -5.75 -22.36
C GLU A 281 1.85 -6.44 -21.13
N ALA A 282 2.88 -5.83 -20.53
CA ALA A 282 3.52 -6.38 -19.35
C ALA A 282 2.59 -6.35 -18.12
N ALA A 283 1.82 -5.27 -17.93
CA ALA A 283 0.83 -5.17 -16.86
C ALA A 283 -0.26 -6.24 -17.01
N ARG A 284 -0.76 -6.45 -18.25
CA ARG A 284 -1.71 -7.51 -18.57
C ARG A 284 -1.14 -8.91 -18.31
N HIS A 285 0.09 -9.17 -18.74
CA HIS A 285 0.76 -10.46 -18.54
C HIS A 285 1.05 -10.74 -17.06
N GLU A 286 1.43 -9.74 -16.27
CA GLU A 286 1.57 -9.91 -14.81
C GLU A 286 0.22 -10.28 -14.19
N ALA A 287 -0.85 -9.54 -14.49
CA ALA A 287 -2.20 -9.82 -14.00
C ALA A 287 -2.65 -11.26 -14.33
N ALA A 288 -2.47 -11.68 -15.59
CA ALA A 288 -2.78 -13.03 -16.05
C ALA A 288 -1.96 -14.09 -15.29
N TYR A 289 -0.65 -13.90 -15.20
CA TYR A 289 0.25 -14.81 -14.48
C TYR A 289 -0.17 -14.98 -13.02
N LYS A 290 -0.51 -13.88 -12.34
CA LYS A 290 -0.93 -13.92 -10.93
C LYS A 290 -2.23 -14.68 -10.73
N LEU A 291 -3.22 -14.49 -11.59
CA LEU A 291 -4.46 -15.29 -11.58
C LEU A 291 -4.17 -16.79 -11.80
N ILE A 292 -3.37 -17.12 -12.82
CA ILE A 292 -3.05 -18.53 -13.17
C ILE A 292 -2.29 -19.22 -12.05
N SER A 293 -1.29 -18.54 -11.46
CA SER A 293 -0.35 -19.12 -10.50
C SER A 293 -1.00 -19.65 -9.22
N ASN A 294 -2.22 -19.20 -8.91
CA ASN A 294 -2.96 -19.59 -7.72
C ASN A 294 -4.46 -19.83 -8.01
N TYR A 295 -4.80 -20.28 -9.23
CA TYR A 295 -6.17 -20.27 -9.74
C TYR A 295 -7.16 -21.00 -8.82
N ASP A 296 -6.80 -22.18 -8.28
CA ASP A 296 -7.68 -22.98 -7.42
C ASP A 296 -8.11 -22.22 -6.16
N ALA A 297 -7.21 -21.42 -5.58
CA ALA A 297 -7.51 -20.60 -4.41
C ALA A 297 -8.29 -19.34 -4.82
N VAL A 298 -7.95 -18.72 -5.95
CA VAL A 298 -8.61 -17.51 -6.46
C VAL A 298 -10.07 -17.78 -6.83
N VAL A 299 -10.36 -18.89 -7.53
CA VAL A 299 -11.73 -19.30 -7.88
C VAL A 299 -12.56 -19.47 -6.61
N LYS A 300 -12.04 -20.20 -5.62
CA LYS A 300 -12.74 -20.40 -4.34
C LYS A 300 -12.94 -19.08 -3.60
N PHE A 301 -11.95 -18.20 -3.60
CA PHE A 301 -12.04 -16.88 -2.97
C PHE A 301 -13.11 -16.00 -3.64
N CYS A 302 -13.17 -16.00 -4.96
CA CYS A 302 -14.16 -15.28 -5.75
C CYS A 302 -15.59 -15.75 -5.43
N CYS A 303 -15.82 -17.05 -5.24
CA CYS A 303 -17.11 -17.62 -4.82
C CYS A 303 -17.61 -17.13 -3.45
N ARG A 304 -16.81 -16.40 -2.66
CA ARG A 304 -17.27 -15.76 -1.42
C ARG A 304 -18.23 -14.59 -1.68
N GLY A 305 -18.27 -14.03 -2.89
CA GLY A 305 -19.22 -12.97 -3.25
C GLY A 305 -20.70 -13.40 -3.14
N MET A 306 -20.98 -14.68 -3.36
CA MET A 306 -22.30 -15.31 -3.13
C MET A 306 -22.28 -16.30 -1.95
N GLY A 307 -21.27 -16.16 -1.08
CA GLY A 307 -21.03 -17.01 0.08
C GLY A 307 -21.67 -16.50 1.36
N GLU A 308 -21.28 -17.11 2.47
CA GLU A 308 -21.67 -16.66 3.80
C GLU A 308 -20.55 -15.81 4.40
N ARG A 309 -20.94 -14.69 5.03
CA ARG A 309 -20.00 -13.86 5.77
C ARG A 309 -19.40 -14.62 6.94
N GLY A 310 -18.13 -14.39 7.21
CA GLY A 310 -17.48 -14.96 8.39
C GLY A 310 -18.16 -14.56 9.69
N ALA A 311 -18.33 -15.51 10.60
CA ALA A 311 -18.91 -15.24 11.92
C ALA A 311 -18.08 -14.21 12.73
N LYS A 312 -16.76 -14.20 12.52
CA LYS A 312 -15.84 -13.25 13.14
C LYS A 312 -15.63 -12.06 12.23
N GLN A 313 -16.03 -10.89 12.71
CA GLN A 313 -15.81 -9.62 12.03
C GLN A 313 -14.46 -9.03 12.42
N PHE A 314 -13.82 -8.35 11.48
CA PHE A 314 -12.53 -7.69 11.67
C PHE A 314 -12.66 -6.20 11.35
N GLY A 315 -11.73 -5.38 11.87
CA GLY A 315 -11.83 -3.92 11.78
C GLY A 315 -11.60 -3.33 10.39
N ALA A 316 -11.15 -4.14 9.42
CA ALA A 316 -10.90 -3.67 8.06
C ALA A 316 -12.14 -3.89 7.17
N PRO A 317 -12.62 -2.88 6.41
CA PRO A 317 -13.90 -2.92 5.70
C PRO A 317 -14.10 -4.14 4.79
N LEU A 318 -13.03 -4.59 4.13
CA LEU A 318 -13.06 -5.71 3.18
C LEU A 318 -12.56 -7.03 3.75
N ALA A 319 -12.11 -7.06 5.01
CA ALA A 319 -11.55 -8.25 5.63
C ALA A 319 -12.64 -9.22 6.06
N ASP A 320 -12.72 -10.33 5.33
CA ASP A 320 -13.50 -11.49 5.73
C ASP A 320 -12.67 -12.77 5.56
N PRO A 321 -11.65 -12.99 6.42
CA PRO A 321 -10.77 -14.14 6.30
C PRO A 321 -11.52 -15.46 6.52
N THR A 322 -12.63 -15.43 7.26
CA THR A 322 -13.44 -16.58 7.62
C THR A 322 -14.69 -16.77 6.75
N ALA A 323 -14.85 -15.98 5.68
CA ALA A 323 -15.97 -16.15 4.75
C ALA A 323 -15.99 -17.56 4.13
N VAL A 324 -17.19 -18.12 4.03
CA VAL A 324 -17.43 -19.44 3.46
C VAL A 324 -17.85 -19.25 2.00
N PRO A 325 -17.12 -19.81 1.02
CA PRO A 325 -17.45 -19.66 -0.39
C PRO A 325 -18.67 -20.50 -0.79
N ASN A 326 -19.50 -19.97 -1.67
CA ASN A 326 -20.59 -20.74 -2.27
C ASN A 326 -20.11 -21.44 -3.54
N LEU A 327 -19.75 -22.71 -3.39
CA LEU A 327 -19.13 -23.50 -4.45
C LEU A 327 -20.10 -23.89 -5.59
N ASN A 328 -21.40 -23.61 -5.47
CA ASN A 328 -22.34 -23.79 -6.58
C ASN A 328 -22.02 -22.86 -7.76
N TYR A 329 -21.33 -21.75 -7.51
CA TYR A 329 -20.88 -20.82 -8.56
C TYR A 329 -19.48 -21.17 -9.11
N LYS A 330 -18.79 -22.18 -8.57
CA LYS A 330 -17.39 -22.48 -8.89
C LYS A 330 -17.14 -22.66 -10.37
N GLU A 331 -17.99 -23.42 -11.07
CA GLU A 331 -17.81 -23.70 -12.50
C GLU A 331 -18.00 -22.44 -13.36
N LYS A 332 -19.04 -21.64 -13.06
CA LYS A 332 -19.29 -20.36 -13.74
C LYS A 332 -18.14 -19.37 -13.52
N VAL A 333 -17.67 -19.27 -12.27
CA VAL A 333 -16.54 -18.40 -11.90
C VAL A 333 -15.23 -18.85 -12.57
N ASP A 334 -14.92 -20.15 -12.57
CA ASP A 334 -13.72 -20.68 -13.23
C ASP A 334 -13.72 -20.35 -14.72
N LYS A 335 -14.85 -20.57 -15.40
CA LYS A 335 -15.01 -20.22 -16.82
C LYS A 335 -14.75 -18.73 -17.07
N LEU A 336 -15.34 -17.85 -16.27
CA LEU A 336 -15.19 -16.41 -16.45
C LEU A 336 -13.78 -15.92 -16.13
N LEU A 337 -13.12 -16.44 -15.09
CA LEU A 337 -11.74 -16.10 -14.79
C LEU A 337 -10.78 -16.58 -15.89
N ARG A 338 -11.05 -17.74 -16.52
CA ARG A 338 -10.31 -18.17 -17.72
C ARG A 338 -10.53 -17.21 -18.90
N THR A 339 -11.77 -16.76 -19.10
CA THR A 339 -12.07 -15.71 -20.09
C THR A 339 -11.29 -14.43 -19.80
N THR A 340 -11.29 -13.95 -18.54
CA THR A 340 -10.50 -12.78 -18.12
C THR A 340 -9.02 -12.98 -18.43
N VAL A 341 -8.45 -14.15 -18.14
CA VAL A 341 -7.05 -14.46 -18.45
C VAL A 341 -6.79 -14.45 -19.96
N LEU A 342 -7.67 -15.02 -20.78
CA LEU A 342 -7.50 -15.00 -22.24
C LEU A 342 -7.50 -13.56 -22.77
N LEU A 343 -8.46 -12.75 -22.34
CA LEU A 343 -8.56 -11.32 -22.69
C LEU A 343 -7.33 -10.53 -22.26
N LEU A 344 -6.79 -10.84 -21.07
CA LEU A 344 -5.54 -10.26 -20.60
C LEU A 344 -4.36 -10.67 -21.48
N LEU A 345 -4.27 -11.92 -21.92
CA LEU A 345 -3.13 -12.38 -22.74
C LEU A 345 -3.21 -11.86 -24.19
N ASP A 346 -4.38 -11.90 -24.82
CA ASP A 346 -4.53 -11.54 -26.23
C ASP A 346 -4.77 -10.03 -26.47
N GLY A 347 -5.18 -9.29 -25.44
CA GLY A 347 -5.43 -7.84 -25.54
C GLY A 347 -6.68 -7.50 -26.35
N SER A 348 -7.60 -8.44 -26.51
CA SER A 348 -8.81 -8.30 -27.34
C SER A 348 -10.01 -7.68 -26.62
N ALA A 349 -9.88 -7.37 -25.32
CA ALA A 349 -10.95 -6.76 -24.55
C ALA A 349 -11.34 -5.39 -25.12
N GLY A 350 -12.65 -5.20 -25.33
CA GLY A 350 -13.22 -3.96 -25.85
C GLY A 350 -13.54 -2.94 -24.76
N VAL A 351 -14.53 -2.10 -25.03
CA VAL A 351 -15.01 -1.08 -24.10
C VAL A 351 -15.93 -1.69 -23.04
N SER A 352 -15.75 -1.32 -21.78
CA SER A 352 -16.65 -1.66 -20.67
C SER A 352 -17.97 -0.90 -20.80
N THR A 353 -19.12 -1.59 -20.79
CA THR A 353 -20.45 -0.96 -20.94
C THR A 353 -21.02 -0.43 -19.63
N GLY A 354 -20.60 -0.99 -18.49
CA GLY A 354 -21.16 -0.69 -17.17
C GLY A 354 -22.50 -1.33 -16.85
N GLU A 355 -22.98 -2.24 -17.70
CA GLU A 355 -24.29 -2.88 -17.54
C GLU A 355 -24.13 -4.40 -17.43
N THR A 356 -24.62 -4.99 -16.34
CA THR A 356 -24.67 -6.45 -16.14
C THR A 356 -26.11 -6.93 -16.30
N SER A 357 -26.32 -8.07 -16.94
CA SER A 357 -27.67 -8.64 -17.09
C SER A 357 -28.26 -9.06 -15.74
N GLU A 358 -29.59 -9.15 -15.64
CA GLU A 358 -30.25 -9.67 -14.43
C GLU A 358 -29.82 -11.10 -14.12
N GLU A 359 -29.65 -11.95 -15.14
CA GLU A 359 -29.21 -13.34 -14.99
C GLU A 359 -27.73 -13.45 -14.54
N GLY A 360 -26.91 -12.44 -14.85
CA GLY A 360 -25.49 -12.37 -14.55
C GLY A 360 -25.15 -11.88 -13.14
N LYS A 361 -26.08 -11.21 -12.44
CA LYS A 361 -25.84 -10.48 -11.18
C LYS A 361 -25.15 -11.28 -10.08
N ASP A 362 -25.55 -12.53 -9.88
CA ASP A 362 -24.96 -13.38 -8.84
C ASP A 362 -23.49 -13.70 -9.14
N VAL A 363 -23.18 -14.03 -10.41
CA VAL A 363 -21.82 -14.37 -10.81
C VAL A 363 -20.96 -13.11 -10.86
N ALA A 364 -21.53 -11.97 -11.27
CA ALA A 364 -20.91 -10.67 -11.19
C ALA A 364 -20.53 -10.31 -9.75
N SER A 365 -21.37 -10.63 -8.76
CA SER A 365 -21.07 -10.43 -7.34
C SER A 365 -19.85 -11.25 -6.88
N CYS A 366 -19.65 -12.45 -7.43
CA CYS A 366 -18.43 -13.22 -7.19
C CYS A 366 -17.19 -12.51 -7.78
N LEU A 367 -17.24 -12.08 -9.04
CA LEU A 367 -16.11 -11.39 -9.69
C LEU A 367 -15.79 -10.05 -9.01
N ALA A 368 -16.82 -9.28 -8.62
CA ALA A 368 -16.67 -8.04 -7.86
C ALA A 368 -16.01 -8.30 -6.50
N TYR A 369 -16.33 -9.40 -5.83
CA TYR A 369 -15.68 -9.77 -4.57
C TYR A 369 -14.17 -9.91 -4.70
N LEU A 370 -13.69 -10.51 -5.81
CA LEU A 370 -12.28 -10.58 -6.14
C LEU A 370 -11.72 -9.20 -6.50
N ARG A 371 -12.38 -8.49 -7.43
CA ARG A 371 -11.97 -7.16 -7.94
C ARG A 371 -11.63 -6.19 -6.81
N ASP A 372 -12.55 -6.08 -5.84
CA ASP A 372 -12.43 -5.14 -4.72
C ASP A 372 -11.36 -5.56 -3.70
N ARG A 373 -10.88 -6.81 -3.75
CA ARG A 373 -9.93 -7.36 -2.77
C ARG A 373 -8.54 -7.66 -3.34
N ILE A 374 -8.30 -7.25 -4.59
CA ILE A 374 -6.95 -7.18 -5.16
C ILE A 374 -6.17 -6.13 -4.38
N GLY A 375 -5.04 -6.54 -3.80
CA GLY A 375 -4.17 -5.71 -2.99
C GLY A 375 -2.86 -5.37 -3.67
N VAL A 376 -2.45 -4.10 -3.59
CA VAL A 376 -1.14 -3.63 -4.04
C VAL A 376 -0.24 -3.41 -2.80
N PRO A 377 1.07 -3.74 -2.83
CA PRO A 377 1.78 -4.53 -3.84
C PRO A 377 1.67 -6.05 -3.59
N ARG A 378 0.87 -6.48 -2.61
CA ARG A 378 0.78 -7.88 -2.14
C ARG A 378 0.58 -8.88 -3.26
N ASP A 379 -0.42 -8.62 -4.09
CA ASP A 379 -0.88 -9.56 -5.10
C ASP A 379 -0.14 -9.28 -6.41
N MET A 380 -0.02 -8.01 -6.80
CA MET A 380 0.62 -7.55 -8.03
C MET A 380 1.00 -6.06 -7.97
N SER A 381 1.73 -5.60 -8.98
CA SER A 381 2.03 -4.16 -9.17
C SER A 381 0.76 -3.32 -9.36
N TYR A 382 0.86 -2.00 -9.12
CA TYR A 382 -0.26 -1.08 -9.33
C TYR A 382 -0.83 -1.12 -10.76
N PRO A 383 -0.01 -1.05 -11.83
CA PRO A 383 -0.52 -1.17 -13.20
C PRO A 383 -1.26 -2.50 -13.43
N ALA A 384 -0.69 -3.63 -12.99
CA ALA A 384 -1.31 -4.94 -13.14
C ALA A 384 -2.65 -5.04 -12.36
N ALA A 385 -2.72 -4.46 -11.16
CA ALA A 385 -3.94 -4.45 -10.36
C ALA A 385 -5.05 -3.66 -11.04
N MET A 386 -4.75 -2.47 -11.56
CA MET A 386 -5.71 -1.64 -12.29
C MET A 386 -6.19 -2.33 -13.56
N THR A 387 -5.26 -2.94 -14.31
CA THR A 387 -5.56 -3.75 -15.49
C THR A 387 -6.49 -4.91 -15.16
N LEU A 388 -6.20 -5.67 -14.10
CA LEU A 388 -7.07 -6.77 -13.68
C LEU A 388 -8.45 -6.29 -13.25
N ARG A 389 -8.54 -5.21 -12.46
CA ARG A 389 -9.83 -4.64 -12.05
C ARG A 389 -10.67 -4.20 -13.26
N ALA A 390 -10.04 -3.58 -14.25
CA ALA A 390 -10.70 -3.18 -15.50
C ALA A 390 -11.20 -4.37 -16.32
N HIS A 391 -10.40 -5.42 -16.46
CA HIS A 391 -10.81 -6.63 -17.19
C HIS A 391 -11.90 -7.43 -16.46
N LEU A 392 -11.88 -7.46 -15.11
CA LEU A 392 -12.97 -8.04 -14.33
C LEU A 392 -14.27 -7.26 -14.55
N ASN A 393 -14.22 -5.93 -14.56
CA ASN A 393 -15.40 -5.12 -14.89
C ASN A 393 -15.89 -5.35 -16.33
N TYR A 394 -14.99 -5.43 -17.31
CA TYR A 394 -15.37 -5.78 -18.68
C TYR A 394 -16.09 -7.14 -18.77
N VAL A 395 -15.61 -8.17 -18.05
CA VAL A 395 -16.29 -9.48 -18.03
C VAL A 395 -17.60 -9.43 -17.27
N ILE A 396 -17.69 -8.66 -16.18
CA ILE A 396 -18.94 -8.42 -15.42
C ILE A 396 -19.99 -7.73 -16.30
N ASP A 397 -19.57 -6.79 -17.13
CA ASP A 397 -20.42 -6.05 -18.06
C ASP A 397 -20.90 -6.92 -19.25
N ALA A 398 -20.26 -8.06 -19.50
CA ALA A 398 -20.54 -8.95 -20.64
C ALA A 398 -21.44 -10.15 -20.28
N ILE A 399 -21.80 -10.32 -19.01
CA ILE A 399 -22.66 -11.39 -18.50
C ILE A 399 -23.98 -10.85 -18.00
#